data_AF-A0A3P8JU07-F1
#
_entry.id   AF-A0A3P8JU07-F1
#
_cell.length_a   1.000
_cell.length_b   1.000
_cell.length_c   1.000
_cell.angle_alpha   90.00
_cell.angle_beta   90.00
_cell.angle_gamma   90.00
#
_symmetry.space_group_name_H-M   'P 1'
#
loop_
_entity.id
_entity.type
_entity.pdbx_description
1 polymer ?
#
loop_
_entity_poly.entity_id
_entity_poly.type
_entity_poly.pdbx_seq_one_letter_code
_entity_poly.pdbx_strand_id
1 'polypeptide(L)'
;MRRWLPTALRRCATWSRSGNGKTRIGIDDQDSYAFLCDFIDTVSGKGECDMFIIHARKAWLSGLSPKENREIPPLDYPRVYQLKRDFPHLTMAINGGIRSLEEAKLHLEHMDGVMVGREAYQNPGMLTAVDREIFAASGADADPVAVVRAMYPYIERELSNGTYLGHVTRHMLGLFQGIPGARQWRRYPE
;
A
#
# COMPACT_ATOMS: atom_id res chain seq x y z
N MET A 1 -12.68 1.45 -21.58
CA MET A 1 -12.20 0.91 -20.28
C MET A 1 -11.69 1.96 -19.27
N ARG A 2 -12.03 3.26 -19.38
CA ARG A 2 -11.56 4.32 -18.45
C ARG A 2 -12.69 5.01 -17.66
N ARG A 3 -13.84 4.36 -17.40
CA ARG A 3 -15.04 5.02 -16.84
C ARG A 3 -15.52 4.52 -15.47
N TRP A 4 -14.80 3.60 -14.85
CA TRP A 4 -15.21 2.95 -13.59
C TRP A 4 -14.17 3.00 -12.47
N LEU A 5 -13.09 3.76 -12.63
CA LEU A 5 -12.11 3.98 -11.56
C LEU A 5 -12.50 5.25 -10.78
N PRO A 6 -12.69 5.18 -9.45
CA PRO A 6 -12.84 6.32 -8.56
C PRO A 6 -11.76 7.39 -8.80
N THR A 7 -12.09 8.64 -8.50
CA THR A 7 -11.22 9.81 -8.73
C THR A 7 -9.88 9.69 -7.99
N ALA A 8 -9.84 9.04 -6.83
CA ALA A 8 -8.60 8.78 -6.09
C ALA A 8 -7.69 7.72 -6.73
N LEU A 9 -8.27 6.69 -7.35
CA LEU A 9 -7.52 5.69 -8.13
C LEU A 9 -6.87 6.33 -9.37
N ARG A 10 -7.41 7.44 -9.88
CA ARG A 10 -6.74 8.21 -10.94
C ARG A 10 -5.54 9.00 -10.42
N ARG A 11 -5.60 9.60 -9.23
CA ARG A 11 -4.44 10.28 -8.63
C ARG A 11 -3.34 9.30 -8.22
N CYS A 12 -3.71 8.12 -7.71
CA CYS A 12 -2.77 7.01 -7.49
C CYS A 12 -2.33 6.29 -8.78
N ALA A 13 -2.90 6.60 -9.95
CA ALA A 13 -2.53 6.02 -11.24
C ALA A 13 -1.98 7.05 -12.24
N THR A 14 -1.84 8.31 -11.86
CA THR A 14 -1.17 9.37 -12.64
C THR A 14 0.27 9.61 -12.18
N TRP A 15 0.91 8.64 -11.56
CA TRP A 15 2.38 8.62 -11.44
C TRP A 15 2.93 8.40 -12.85
N SER A 16 3.62 9.40 -13.39
CA SER A 16 4.10 9.44 -14.78
C SER A 16 5.06 8.29 -15.10
N ARG A 17 5.32 8.09 -16.39
CA ARG A 17 6.27 7.11 -16.97
C ARG A 17 7.75 7.28 -16.55
N SER A 18 8.04 8.10 -15.54
CA SER A 18 9.33 8.18 -14.87
C SER A 18 9.58 6.87 -14.10
N GLY A 19 10.83 6.43 -13.90
CA GLY A 19 11.08 5.23 -13.11
C GLY A 19 10.67 5.43 -11.65
N ASN A 20 10.06 4.40 -11.06
CA ASN A 20 9.67 4.40 -9.65
C ASN A 20 10.50 3.36 -8.91
N GLY A 21 11.14 3.76 -7.81
CA GLY A 21 11.94 2.89 -6.97
C GLY A 21 11.16 2.46 -5.73
N LYS A 22 11.19 1.18 -5.37
CA LYS A 22 10.75 0.73 -4.05
C LYS A 22 11.90 0.02 -3.36
N THR A 23 12.31 0.53 -2.20
CA THR A 23 13.47 0.01 -1.47
C THR A 23 13.19 -0.10 0.04
N ARG A 24 14.19 -0.58 0.77
CA ARG A 24 14.27 -0.66 2.23
C ARG A 24 15.37 0.27 2.74
N ILE A 25 15.33 0.61 4.02
CA ILE A 25 16.31 1.51 4.67
C ILE A 25 17.70 0.89 4.92
N GLY A 26 17.96 -0.30 4.39
CA GLY A 26 19.20 -1.05 4.58
C GLY A 26 19.05 -2.53 4.19
N ILE A 27 20.17 -3.21 3.98
CA ILE A 27 20.25 -4.62 3.61
C ILE A 27 21.39 -5.27 4.40
N ASP A 28 21.10 -6.36 5.11
CA ASP A 28 22.05 -7.04 6.00
C ASP A 28 22.83 -6.01 6.83
N ASP A 29 24.16 -6.05 6.89
CA ASP A 29 24.95 -5.08 7.66
C ASP A 29 25.16 -3.73 6.95
N GLN A 30 24.64 -3.56 5.72
CA GLN A 30 24.65 -2.28 5.00
C GLN A 30 23.38 -1.49 5.34
N ASP A 31 23.35 -0.92 6.55
CA ASP A 31 22.22 -0.15 7.08
C ASP A 31 22.61 1.20 7.71
N SER A 32 23.75 1.77 7.30
CA SER A 32 24.10 3.14 7.68
C SER A 32 23.20 4.14 6.96
N TYR A 33 23.03 5.33 7.56
CA TYR A 33 22.27 6.39 6.90
C TYR A 33 22.98 6.90 5.63
N ALA A 34 24.31 7.02 5.68
CA ALA A 34 25.12 7.41 4.52
C ALA A 34 24.92 6.46 3.34
N PHE A 35 24.91 5.13 3.59
CA PHE A 35 24.64 4.13 2.56
C PHE A 35 23.27 4.34 1.90
N LEU A 36 22.24 4.65 2.69
CA LEU A 36 20.91 4.93 2.16
C LEU A 36 20.89 6.19 1.29
N CYS A 37 21.55 7.27 1.73
CA CYS A 37 21.68 8.49 0.93
C CYS A 37 22.41 8.24 -0.38
N ASP A 38 23.58 7.58 -0.33
CA ASP A 38 24.38 7.24 -1.51
C ASP A 38 23.59 6.41 -2.52
N PHE A 39 22.78 5.47 -2.03
CA PHE A 39 21.88 4.68 -2.87
C PHE A 39 20.84 5.57 -3.56
N ILE A 40 20.17 6.45 -2.81
CA ILE A 40 19.15 7.35 -3.36
C ILE A 40 19.76 8.31 -4.37
N ASP A 41 20.88 8.95 -4.06
CA ASP A 41 21.62 9.83 -4.97
C ASP A 41 22.04 9.11 -6.25
N THR A 42 22.53 7.87 -6.13
CA THR A 42 22.96 7.08 -7.30
C THR A 42 21.79 6.75 -8.22
N VAL A 43 20.64 6.39 -7.65
CA VAL A 43 19.45 5.98 -8.43
C VAL A 43 18.69 7.20 -8.97
N SER A 44 18.62 8.30 -8.22
CA SER A 44 17.98 9.54 -8.67
C SER A 44 18.85 10.34 -9.65
N GLY A 45 20.15 10.44 -9.39
CA GLY A 45 21.10 11.27 -10.14
C GLY A 45 21.34 10.83 -11.58
N LYS A 46 20.98 9.58 -11.93
CA LYS A 46 20.98 9.09 -13.31
C LYS A 46 19.75 9.52 -14.12
N GLY A 47 18.83 10.29 -13.51
CA GLY A 47 17.59 10.74 -14.14
C GLY A 47 16.55 9.63 -14.34
N GLU A 48 16.79 8.45 -13.74
CA GLU A 48 15.96 7.27 -13.93
C GLU A 48 14.77 7.23 -12.97
N CYS A 49 14.88 7.85 -11.78
CA CYS A 49 13.87 7.74 -10.73
C CYS A 49 13.65 9.06 -9.95
N ASP A 50 12.45 9.63 -10.06
CA ASP A 50 12.00 10.82 -9.34
C ASP A 50 11.08 10.50 -8.15
N MET A 51 10.65 9.23 -8.05
CA MET A 51 9.73 8.74 -7.02
C MET A 51 10.27 7.51 -6.29
N PHE A 52 10.26 7.56 -4.95
CA PHE A 52 10.65 6.44 -4.11
C PHE A 52 9.57 6.03 -3.11
N ILE A 53 9.36 4.71 -2.97
CA ILE A 53 8.62 4.12 -1.85
C ILE A 53 9.62 3.48 -0.90
N ILE A 54 9.75 4.04 0.30
CA ILE A 54 10.73 3.59 1.29
C ILE A 54 10.03 2.74 2.35
N HIS A 55 10.34 1.43 2.37
CA HIS A 55 9.92 0.58 3.48
C HIS A 55 10.82 0.82 4.68
N ALA A 56 10.25 1.25 5.81
CA ALA A 56 10.95 1.65 7.03
C ALA A 56 11.57 0.48 7.83
N ARG A 57 11.87 -0.65 7.20
CA ARG A 57 12.61 -1.78 7.80
C ARG A 57 13.77 -2.14 6.90
N LYS A 58 14.92 -2.49 7.47
CA LYS A 58 15.99 -3.13 6.70
C LYS A 58 15.57 -4.52 6.21
N ALA A 59 16.19 -5.02 5.16
CA ALA A 59 16.08 -6.42 4.74
C ALA A 59 17.24 -7.22 5.31
N TRP A 60 16.97 -8.48 5.63
CA TRP A 60 17.98 -9.52 5.80
C TRP A 60 17.84 -10.48 4.64
N LEU A 61 18.83 -10.56 3.76
CA LEU A 61 18.83 -11.49 2.62
C LEU A 61 19.26 -12.89 3.04
N SER A 62 19.95 -12.99 4.17
CA SER A 62 20.33 -14.25 4.81
C SER A 62 19.68 -14.36 6.20
N GLY A 63 19.43 -15.59 6.64
CA GLY A 63 18.97 -15.88 8.01
C GLY A 63 17.50 -15.64 8.33
N LEU A 64 16.75 -14.84 7.55
CA LEU A 64 15.31 -14.61 7.76
C LEU A 64 14.45 -14.98 6.55
N SER A 65 13.32 -15.64 6.77
CA SER A 65 12.29 -15.87 5.75
C SER A 65 11.63 -14.55 5.30
N PRO A 66 10.92 -14.53 4.14
CA PRO A 66 10.17 -13.36 3.70
C PRO A 66 9.10 -12.87 4.69
N LYS A 67 8.55 -13.76 5.52
CA LYS A 67 7.58 -13.39 6.56
C LYS A 67 8.30 -12.68 7.71
N GLU A 68 9.37 -13.29 8.21
CA GLU A 68 10.18 -12.73 9.31
C GLU A 68 10.79 -11.39 8.92
N ASN A 69 11.24 -11.22 7.68
CA ASN A 69 11.69 -9.94 7.13
C ASN A 69 10.65 -8.81 7.19
N ARG A 70 9.36 -9.13 7.40
CA ARG A 70 8.27 -8.15 7.55
C ARG A 70 7.84 -7.94 9.01
N GLU A 71 8.39 -8.72 9.94
CA GLU A 71 7.91 -8.79 11.33
C GLU A 71 9.04 -8.57 12.35
N ILE A 72 10.25 -9.06 12.08
CA ILE A 72 11.38 -9.03 13.02
C ILE A 72 12.16 -7.70 13.00
N PRO A 73 12.72 -7.20 11.87
CA PRO A 73 13.58 -6.00 11.93
C PRO A 73 12.76 -4.77 12.30
N PRO A 74 13.13 -3.96 13.29
CA PRO A 74 12.28 -2.87 13.78
C PRO A 74 11.95 -1.86 12.69
N LEU A 75 10.82 -1.16 12.86
CA LEU A 75 10.47 0.00 12.03
C LEU A 75 11.28 1.21 12.48
N ASP A 76 11.81 1.96 11.52
CA ASP A 76 12.51 3.23 11.73
C ASP A 76 11.93 4.29 10.80
N TYR A 77 10.77 4.84 11.19
CA TYR A 77 10.13 5.95 10.49
C TYR A 77 10.94 7.26 10.55
N PRO A 78 11.57 7.64 11.69
CA PRO A 78 12.37 8.86 11.76
C PRO A 78 13.47 8.92 10.69
N ARG A 79 14.13 7.79 10.38
CA ARG A 79 15.11 7.72 9.30
C ARG A 79 14.50 8.02 7.93
N VAL A 80 13.29 7.53 7.63
CA VAL A 80 12.60 7.83 6.37
C VAL A 80 12.21 9.31 6.30
N TYR A 81 11.78 9.91 7.41
CA TYR A 81 11.48 11.34 7.47
C TYR A 81 12.73 12.22 7.32
N GLN A 82 13.88 11.78 7.85
CA GLN A 82 15.15 12.44 7.61
C GLN A 82 15.51 12.39 6.13
N LEU A 83 15.34 11.23 5.49
CA LEU A 83 15.58 11.09 4.05
C LEU A 83 14.71 12.03 3.22
N LYS A 84 13.41 12.17 3.52
CA LYS A 84 12.54 13.12 2.82
C LYS A 84 12.99 14.58 3.00
N ARG A 85 13.50 14.94 4.18
CA ARG A 85 14.03 16.29 4.46
C ARG A 85 15.32 16.58 3.68
N ASP A 86 16.19 15.57 3.54
CA ASP A 86 17.46 15.72 2.84
C ASP A 86 17.29 15.70 1.31
N PHE A 87 16.22 15.06 0.81
CA PHE A 87 15.88 14.96 -0.61
C PHE A 87 14.52 15.61 -0.94
N PRO A 88 14.34 16.92 -0.71
CA PRO A 88 13.03 17.57 -0.86
C PRO A 88 12.53 17.60 -2.31
N HIS A 89 13.45 17.48 -3.28
CA HIS A 89 13.15 17.47 -4.71
C HIS A 89 12.59 16.13 -5.21
N LEU A 90 12.73 15.04 -4.44
CA LEU A 90 12.17 13.74 -4.78
C LEU A 90 10.79 13.56 -4.17
N THR A 91 9.92 12.83 -4.85
CA THR A 91 8.65 12.39 -4.27
C THR A 91 8.87 11.10 -3.49
N MET A 92 8.53 11.08 -2.20
CA MET A 92 8.73 9.92 -1.34
C MET A 92 7.47 9.49 -0.61
N ALA A 93 7.15 8.20 -0.72
CA ALA A 93 6.10 7.56 0.05
C ALA A 93 6.68 6.61 1.11
N ILE A 94 6.18 6.68 2.34
CA ILE A 94 6.59 5.77 3.41
C ILE A 94 5.78 4.48 3.39
N ASN A 95 6.41 3.38 3.77
CA ASN A 95 5.80 2.06 3.81
C ASN A 95 6.27 1.23 5.02
N GLY A 96 5.42 0.30 5.42
CA GLY A 96 5.72 -0.73 6.42
C GLY A 96 5.03 -0.46 7.74
N GLY A 97 4.25 -1.41 8.24
CA GLY A 97 3.67 -1.34 9.59
C GLY A 97 2.44 -0.46 9.78
N ILE A 98 2.00 0.27 8.75
CA ILE A 98 0.85 1.18 8.80
C ILE A 98 -0.46 0.39 8.73
N ARG A 99 -1.32 0.54 9.75
CA ARG A 99 -2.51 -0.28 10.03
C ARG A 99 -3.84 0.50 10.02
N SER A 100 -3.80 1.82 9.93
CA SER A 100 -5.02 2.62 9.93
C SER A 100 -4.88 3.89 9.10
N LEU A 101 -6.00 4.56 8.81
CA LEU A 101 -6.00 5.85 8.13
C LEU A 101 -5.48 6.97 9.04
N GLU A 102 -5.68 6.86 10.34
CA GLU A 102 -5.12 7.76 11.34
C GLU A 102 -3.59 7.67 11.36
N GLU A 103 -3.01 6.47 11.38
CA GLU A 103 -1.57 6.29 11.25
C GLU A 103 -1.06 6.83 9.91
N ALA A 104 -1.78 6.59 8.82
CA ALA A 104 -1.42 7.14 7.51
C ALA A 104 -1.42 8.68 7.51
N LYS A 105 -2.39 9.34 8.16
CA LYS A 105 -2.43 10.80 8.29
C LYS A 105 -1.22 11.35 9.05
N LEU A 106 -0.82 10.71 10.15
CA LEU A 106 0.38 11.10 10.90
C LEU A 106 1.64 11.02 10.03
N HIS A 107 1.75 10.01 9.18
CA HIS A 107 2.87 9.90 8.24
C HIS A 107 2.83 10.96 7.13
N LEU A 108 1.64 11.33 6.66
CA LEU A 108 1.45 12.36 5.62
C LEU A 108 1.82 13.78 6.11
N GLU A 109 1.96 14.01 7.42
CA GLU A 109 2.52 15.26 7.95
C GLU A 109 4.02 15.42 7.62
N HIS A 110 4.71 14.32 7.29
CA HIS A 110 6.16 14.30 7.04
C HIS A 110 6.55 13.84 5.63
N MET A 111 5.63 13.18 4.90
CA MET A 111 5.91 12.47 3.66
C MET A 111 4.92 12.87 2.56
N ASP A 112 5.31 12.73 1.29
CA ASP A 112 4.42 13.04 0.16
C ASP A 112 3.35 11.96 -0.05
N GLY A 113 3.56 10.77 0.50
CA GLY A 113 2.64 9.66 0.35
C GLY A 113 2.82 8.55 1.38
N VAL A 114 1.83 7.66 1.41
CA VAL A 114 1.83 6.46 2.24
C VAL A 114 1.44 5.27 1.39
N MET A 115 2.20 4.19 1.48
CA MET A 115 1.83 2.90 0.91
C MET A 115 1.38 1.95 2.02
N VAL A 116 0.11 1.54 1.96
CA VAL A 116 -0.45 0.49 2.82
C VAL A 116 -0.48 -0.84 2.06
N GLY A 117 0.09 -1.88 2.65
CA GLY A 117 0.23 -3.20 2.03
C GLY A 117 -0.67 -4.26 2.66
N ARG A 118 -0.12 -4.99 3.65
CA ARG A 118 -0.82 -6.11 4.32
C ARG A 118 -2.18 -5.70 4.88
N GLU A 119 -2.27 -4.53 5.51
CA GLU A 119 -3.53 -4.07 6.11
C GLU A 119 -4.61 -3.87 5.03
N ALA A 120 -4.29 -3.23 3.91
CA ALA A 120 -5.24 -3.03 2.82
C ALA A 120 -5.77 -4.36 2.23
N TYR A 121 -4.98 -5.43 2.33
CA TYR A 121 -5.40 -6.77 1.89
C TYR A 121 -6.19 -7.53 2.96
N GLN A 122 -5.80 -7.41 4.23
CA GLN A 122 -6.45 -8.09 5.35
C GLN A 122 -7.78 -7.42 5.73
N ASN A 123 -7.83 -6.10 5.61
CA ASN A 123 -8.94 -5.23 5.95
C ASN A 123 -9.23 -4.22 4.82
N PRO A 124 -9.64 -4.69 3.61
CA PRO A 124 -9.95 -3.80 2.50
C PRO A 124 -11.10 -2.82 2.79
N GLY A 125 -11.90 -3.09 3.83
CA GLY A 125 -12.91 -2.14 4.33
C GLY A 125 -12.31 -0.78 4.71
N MET A 126 -11.04 -0.72 5.16
CA MET A 126 -10.39 0.57 5.46
C MET A 126 -10.32 1.50 4.24
N LEU A 127 -10.33 0.94 3.02
CA LEU A 127 -10.17 1.72 1.79
C LEU A 127 -11.44 2.49 1.42
N THR A 128 -12.60 2.15 1.99
CA THR A 128 -13.87 2.81 1.67
C THR A 128 -13.92 4.27 2.10
N ALA A 129 -13.12 4.64 3.10
CA ALA A 129 -13.03 5.98 3.66
C ALA A 129 -11.84 6.80 3.15
N VAL A 130 -10.93 6.22 2.36
CA VAL A 130 -9.70 6.90 1.88
C VAL A 130 -10.01 8.17 1.10
N ASP A 131 -10.99 8.14 0.20
CA ASP A 131 -11.36 9.28 -0.64
C ASP A 131 -11.77 10.49 0.22
N ARG A 132 -12.59 10.25 1.25
CA ARG A 132 -13.05 11.28 2.19
C ARG A 132 -11.93 11.72 3.13
N GLU A 133 -11.24 10.77 3.75
CA GLU A 133 -10.34 11.04 4.86
C GLU A 133 -8.95 11.53 4.45
N ILE A 134 -8.45 11.13 3.28
CA ILE A 134 -7.11 11.49 2.80
C ILE A 134 -7.18 12.52 1.67
N PHE A 135 -8.16 12.39 0.76
CA PHE A 135 -8.26 13.26 -0.41
C PHE A 135 -9.33 14.35 -0.29
N ALA A 136 -10.02 14.44 0.85
CA ALA A 136 -11.13 15.38 1.08
C ALA A 136 -12.18 15.39 -0.05
N ALA A 137 -12.39 14.23 -0.69
CA ALA A 137 -13.35 14.10 -1.76
C ALA A 137 -14.78 14.23 -1.19
N SER A 138 -15.63 14.96 -1.89
CA SER A 138 -17.05 15.04 -1.57
C SER A 138 -17.74 13.72 -1.94
N GLY A 139 -18.32 13.04 -0.96
CA GLY A 139 -19.04 11.79 -1.17
C GLY A 139 -19.25 11.01 0.13
N ALA A 140 -20.18 10.06 0.10
CA ALA A 140 -20.28 9.06 1.15
C ALA A 140 -19.18 8.00 0.96
N ASP A 141 -18.75 7.39 2.07
CA ASP A 141 -17.85 6.24 2.02
C ASP A 141 -18.48 5.11 1.19
N ALA A 142 -17.65 4.32 0.52
CA ALA A 142 -18.16 3.23 -0.31
C ALA A 142 -18.89 2.19 0.57
N ASP A 143 -20.15 1.90 0.25
CA ASP A 143 -20.91 0.84 0.92
C ASP A 143 -20.29 -0.53 0.60
N PRO A 144 -19.80 -1.27 1.60
CA PRO A 144 -19.23 -2.60 1.41
C PRO A 144 -20.16 -3.58 0.68
N VAL A 145 -21.48 -3.49 0.90
CA VAL A 145 -22.46 -4.35 0.23
C VAL A 145 -22.55 -3.99 -1.26
N ALA A 146 -22.58 -2.69 -1.58
CA ALA A 146 -22.53 -2.23 -2.96
C ALA A 146 -21.22 -2.64 -3.67
N VAL A 147 -20.08 -2.62 -2.97
CA VAL A 147 -18.80 -3.11 -3.49
C VAL A 147 -18.86 -4.59 -3.85
N VAL A 148 -19.43 -5.44 -3.00
CA VAL A 148 -19.62 -6.87 -3.32
C VAL A 148 -20.50 -7.04 -4.56
N ARG A 149 -21.61 -6.31 -4.67
CA ARG A 149 -22.50 -6.39 -5.85
C ARG A 149 -21.80 -5.93 -7.12
N ALA A 150 -20.94 -4.92 -7.04
CA ALA A 150 -20.15 -4.44 -8.16
C ALA A 150 -19.13 -5.48 -8.67
N MET A 151 -18.79 -6.50 -7.86
CA MET A 151 -17.93 -7.61 -8.27
C MET A 151 -18.68 -8.68 -9.07
N TYR A 152 -20.02 -8.71 -9.10
CA TYR A 152 -20.77 -9.77 -9.79
C TYR A 152 -20.44 -9.87 -11.29
N PRO A 153 -20.39 -8.77 -12.08
CA PRO A 153 -20.02 -8.87 -13.50
C PRO A 153 -18.59 -9.38 -13.72
N TYR A 154 -17.68 -9.09 -12.79
CA TYR A 154 -16.32 -9.62 -12.83
C TYR A 154 -16.34 -11.13 -12.53
N ILE A 155 -17.03 -11.54 -11.47
CA ILE A 155 -17.17 -12.94 -11.06
C ILE A 155 -17.78 -13.77 -12.19
N GLU A 156 -18.89 -13.32 -12.79
CA GLU A 156 -19.55 -14.01 -13.91
C GLU A 156 -18.61 -14.22 -15.10
N ARG A 157 -17.82 -13.20 -15.45
CA ARG A 157 -16.84 -13.29 -16.53
C ARG A 157 -15.70 -14.25 -16.20
N GLU A 158 -15.19 -14.24 -14.97
CA GLU A 158 -14.11 -15.15 -14.59
C GLU A 158 -14.61 -16.60 -14.53
N LEU A 159 -15.83 -16.83 -14.04
CA LEU A 159 -16.47 -18.14 -14.04
C LEU A 159 -16.68 -18.68 -15.47
N SER A 160 -17.09 -17.84 -16.42
CA SER A 160 -17.25 -18.26 -17.82
C SER A 160 -15.92 -18.61 -18.51
N ASN A 161 -14.81 -18.08 -18.00
CA ASN A 161 -13.45 -18.43 -18.41
C ASN A 161 -12.88 -19.67 -17.69
N GLY A 162 -13.66 -20.32 -16.82
CA GLY A 162 -13.25 -21.50 -16.06
C GLY A 162 -12.45 -21.20 -14.79
N THR A 163 -12.38 -19.94 -14.35
CA THR A 163 -11.73 -19.58 -13.09
C THR A 163 -12.54 -20.10 -11.90
N TYR A 164 -11.89 -20.72 -10.93
CA TYR A 164 -12.52 -21.14 -9.68
C TYR A 164 -13.01 -19.94 -8.84
N LEU A 165 -14.26 -19.96 -8.35
CA LEU A 165 -14.85 -18.84 -7.60
C LEU A 165 -13.99 -18.41 -6.41
N GLY A 166 -13.43 -19.39 -5.69
CA GLY A 166 -12.53 -19.16 -4.55
C GLY A 166 -11.30 -18.31 -4.88
N HIS A 167 -10.82 -18.31 -6.13
CA HIS A 167 -9.71 -17.45 -6.55
C HIS A 167 -10.07 -15.96 -6.55
N VAL A 168 -11.37 -15.64 -6.69
CA VAL A 168 -11.88 -14.27 -6.64
C VAL A 168 -12.31 -13.92 -5.21
N THR A 169 -13.22 -14.71 -4.63
CA THR A 169 -13.87 -14.41 -3.35
C THR A 169 -12.91 -14.34 -2.18
N ARG A 170 -11.80 -15.11 -2.19
CA ARG A 170 -10.77 -15.07 -1.14
C ARG A 170 -10.19 -13.66 -0.90
N HIS A 171 -10.20 -12.81 -1.92
CA HIS A 171 -9.71 -11.42 -1.86
C HIS A 171 -10.73 -10.44 -1.26
N MET A 172 -11.97 -10.88 -1.04
CA MET A 172 -13.08 -10.07 -0.52
C MET A 172 -13.43 -10.42 0.95
N LEU A 173 -12.81 -11.46 1.52
CA LEU A 173 -13.15 -11.97 2.85
C LEU A 173 -12.89 -10.98 3.99
N GLY A 174 -11.92 -10.07 3.80
CA GLY A 174 -11.57 -9.03 4.76
C GLY A 174 -12.48 -7.80 4.72
N LEU A 175 -13.37 -7.68 3.72
CA LEU A 175 -14.13 -6.44 3.47
C LEU A 175 -15.01 -6.00 4.64
N PHE A 176 -15.60 -6.97 5.35
CA PHE A 176 -16.47 -6.71 6.50
C PHE A 176 -15.74 -6.85 7.84
N GLN A 177 -14.41 -6.76 7.89
CA GLN A 177 -13.67 -6.84 9.14
C GLN A 177 -14.16 -5.78 10.14
N GLY A 178 -14.34 -6.17 11.41
CA GLY A 178 -14.84 -5.28 12.45
C GLY A 178 -16.36 -5.04 12.47
N ILE A 179 -17.13 -5.59 11.51
CA ILE A 179 -18.58 -5.39 11.41
C ILE A 179 -19.35 -6.61 11.99
N PRO A 180 -20.50 -6.41 12.68
CA PRO A 180 -21.39 -7.52 13.04
C PRO A 180 -21.72 -8.42 11.84
N GLY A 181 -21.63 -9.73 12.02
CA GLY A 181 -21.83 -10.70 10.92
C GLY A 181 -20.58 -11.06 10.12
N ALA A 182 -19.42 -10.41 10.34
CA ALA A 182 -18.17 -10.71 9.62
C ALA A 182 -17.71 -12.17 9.72
N ARG A 183 -18.00 -12.85 10.84
CA ARG A 183 -17.72 -14.28 10.99
C ARG A 183 -18.55 -15.14 10.04
N GLN A 184 -19.82 -14.79 9.84
CA GLN A 184 -20.71 -15.49 8.92
C GLN A 184 -20.29 -15.26 7.47
N TRP A 185 -19.89 -14.03 7.12
CA TRP A 185 -19.33 -13.70 5.80
C TRP A 185 -18.14 -14.60 5.43
N ARG A 186 -17.22 -14.83 6.37
CA ARG A 186 -16.03 -15.67 6.14
C ARG A 186 -16.31 -17.17 6.14
N ARG A 187 -17.51 -17.62 6.53
CA ARG A 187 -17.83 -19.04 6.70
C ARG A 187 -18.04 -19.77 5.37
N TYR A 188 -18.48 -19.06 4.33
CA TYR A 188 -18.77 -19.62 3.01
C TYR A 188 -17.99 -18.86 1.93
N PRO A 189 -16.67 -19.07 1.85
CA PRO A 189 -15.82 -18.40 0.85
C PRO A 189 -15.94 -19.02 -0.55
N GLU A 190 -16.63 -20.16 -0.69
CA GLU A 190 -16.75 -20.95 -1.92
C GLU A 190 -18.13 -20.83 -2.57
#